data_AF-A0A2U1MAD5-F1
#
_entry.id   AF-A0A2U1MAD5-F1
#
_cell.length_a   1.000
_cell.length_b   1.000
_cell.length_c   1.000
_cell.angle_alpha   90.00
_cell.angle_beta   90.00
_cell.angle_gamma   90.00
#
_symmetry.space_group_name_H-M   'P 1'
#
loop_
_entity.id
_entity.type
_entity.pdbx_description
1 polymer ?
#
loop_
_entity_poly.entity_id
_entity_poly.type
_entity_poly.pdbx_seq_one_letter_code
_entity_poly.pdbx_strand_id
1 'polypeptide(L)'
;MRVQAKISTFFLLFFLFLSCSNGLLSPKGVNFEVQALMGIKASLLDPHGVLENWDADAVDPCSWTMVTCSAQSLVIGLGTPSQNLSGTLAPSIGNLTNLQIVLLQNNNITGSIPKEIGKLKMLQTLDLSDNHFTNGIPSSLGYLTALQYMRLNNNSLSGSIPESVVSMTQLAFVDLSFNNLSGPVPRFPSKTFNIVGNPLMCPTGSEEQCVGMTLMPISMPLNNTQTVTTTPRRKTHKLALAIGISLGCVFLLAFGVALIWWRRRRNQEPFFDIKDKHHEEVSLGNLRKFQLRELQIATRNFSNKNILGKGGFGHVYKGTLQDGTSVAVKRLKDGGAAGGERQFQTEVEMISLAVHRNLLRLYGFCMTPTEKLLVYPYMSNGSVASRLKGKFTVFTALYYGIESTAKFRTPELSSSERYSDLTDDSSLLGQAIELSGPR
;
A
#
# COMPACT_ATOMS: atom_id res chain seq x y z
N MET A 1 68.37 -3.28 -19.81
CA MET A 1 67.06 -3.39 -20.50
C MET A 1 66.02 -4.28 -19.78
N ARG A 2 66.32 -5.47 -19.23
CA ARG A 2 65.25 -6.35 -18.64
C ARG A 2 64.58 -5.87 -17.33
N VAL A 3 65.08 -4.84 -16.64
CA VAL A 3 64.52 -4.38 -15.34
C VAL A 3 63.39 -3.35 -15.52
N GLN A 4 63.56 -2.34 -16.39
CA GLN A 4 62.55 -1.29 -16.61
C GLN A 4 61.21 -1.85 -17.11
N ALA A 5 61.22 -2.94 -17.89
CA ALA A 5 60.02 -3.59 -18.38
C ALA A 5 59.08 -4.07 -17.25
N LYS A 6 59.61 -4.53 -16.10
CA LYS A 6 58.79 -5.00 -14.97
C LYS A 6 58.16 -3.86 -14.16
N ILE A 7 58.80 -2.69 -14.11
CA ILE A 7 58.27 -1.52 -13.41
C ILE A 7 57.08 -0.95 -14.18
N SER A 8 57.17 -0.87 -15.51
CA SER A 8 56.07 -0.43 -16.37
C SER A 8 54.81 -1.30 -16.22
N THR A 9 54.96 -2.63 -16.23
CA THR A 9 53.81 -3.54 -16.05
C THR A 9 53.20 -3.46 -14.64
N PHE A 10 53.99 -3.20 -13.60
CA PHE A 10 53.47 -3.04 -12.24
C PHE A 10 52.69 -1.73 -12.08
N PHE A 11 53.15 -0.64 -12.70
CA PHE A 11 52.39 0.61 -12.75
C PHE A 11 51.08 0.48 -13.54
N LEU A 12 51.09 -0.22 -14.69
CA LEU A 12 49.85 -0.50 -15.43
C LEU A 12 48.83 -1.29 -14.58
N LEU A 13 49.30 -2.32 -13.85
CA LEU A 13 48.45 -3.10 -12.95
C LEU A 13 47.93 -2.26 -11.77
N PHE A 14 48.75 -1.37 -11.21
CA PHE A 14 48.29 -0.47 -10.13
C PHE A 14 47.18 0.49 -10.61
N PHE A 15 47.28 1.03 -11.83
CA PHE A 15 46.22 1.83 -12.44
C PHE A 15 44.97 1.01 -12.84
N LEU A 16 45.09 -0.29 -13.08
CA LEU A 16 43.93 -1.19 -13.26
C LEU A 16 43.25 -1.55 -11.93
N PHE A 17 43.95 -1.48 -10.80
CA PHE A 17 43.38 -1.68 -9.46
C PHE A 17 42.84 -0.40 -8.82
N LEU A 18 43.16 0.79 -9.35
CA LEU A 18 42.30 1.97 -9.20
C LEU A 18 41.04 1.79 -10.05
N SER A 19 40.15 0.91 -9.56
CA SER A 19 38.76 0.84 -10.01
C SER A 19 38.12 2.19 -9.73
N CYS A 20 38.01 3.03 -10.76
CA CYS A 20 37.42 4.36 -10.64
C CYS A 20 36.04 4.25 -9.98
N SER A 21 35.83 5.05 -8.93
CA SER A 21 34.50 5.40 -8.45
C SER A 21 33.78 6.13 -9.58
N ASN A 22 33.14 5.36 -10.47
CA ASN A 22 32.49 5.86 -11.68
C ASN A 22 31.18 6.57 -11.32
N GLY A 23 31.30 7.69 -10.60
CA GLY A 23 30.30 8.75 -10.62
C GLY A 23 30.15 9.18 -12.08
N LEU A 24 29.06 8.74 -12.70
CA LEU A 24 28.81 9.02 -14.10
C LEU A 24 28.47 10.51 -14.20
N LEU A 25 29.40 11.30 -14.73
CA LEU A 25 29.23 12.75 -14.87
C LEU A 25 28.66 13.09 -16.24
N SER A 26 27.73 14.05 -16.25
CA SER A 26 27.30 14.78 -17.43
C SER A 26 28.49 15.39 -18.18
N PRO A 27 28.41 15.67 -19.50
CA PRO A 27 29.44 16.40 -20.23
C PRO A 27 29.82 17.78 -19.65
N LYS A 28 29.07 18.29 -18.67
CA LYS A 28 29.40 19.50 -17.88
C LYS A 28 30.12 19.22 -16.54
N GLY A 29 30.46 17.97 -16.22
CA GLY A 29 31.07 17.58 -14.95
C GLY A 29 30.10 17.40 -13.76
N VAL A 30 28.79 17.40 -14.01
CA VAL A 30 27.75 17.34 -12.95
C VAL A 30 27.10 15.95 -12.88
N ASN A 31 26.78 15.48 -11.68
CA ASN A 31 26.10 14.20 -11.43
C ASN A 31 24.75 14.11 -12.20
N PHE A 32 24.52 13.01 -12.95
CA PHE A 32 23.27 12.82 -13.69
C PHE A 32 22.02 12.72 -12.79
N GLU A 33 22.16 12.20 -11.57
CA GLU A 33 21.02 12.08 -10.64
C GLU A 33 20.59 13.47 -10.12
N VAL A 34 21.55 14.34 -9.81
CA VAL A 34 21.33 15.77 -9.51
C VAL A 34 20.62 16.47 -10.67
N GLN A 35 21.12 16.31 -11.90
CA GLN A 35 20.49 16.92 -13.09
C GLN A 35 19.07 16.38 -13.35
N ALA A 36 18.83 15.09 -13.10
CA ALA A 36 17.51 14.47 -13.27
C ALA A 36 16.50 14.98 -12.24
N LEU A 37 16.90 15.07 -10.96
CA LEU A 37 16.10 15.62 -9.87
C LEU A 37 15.82 17.12 -10.05
N MET A 38 16.80 17.92 -10.47
CA MET A 38 16.57 19.34 -10.75
C MET A 38 15.60 19.55 -11.93
N GLY A 39 15.57 18.63 -12.91
CA GLY A 39 14.51 18.61 -13.94
C GLY A 39 13.11 18.33 -13.38
N ILE A 40 13.00 17.51 -12.32
CA ILE A 40 11.74 17.28 -11.59
C ILE A 40 11.37 18.54 -10.80
N LYS A 41 12.29 19.12 -10.01
CA LYS A 41 12.05 20.37 -9.25
C LYS A 41 11.64 21.53 -10.15
N ALA A 42 12.21 21.65 -11.36
CA ALA A 42 11.84 22.68 -12.32
C ALA A 42 10.44 22.48 -12.97
N SER A 43 9.85 21.29 -12.86
CA SER A 43 8.50 20.98 -13.38
C SER A 43 7.42 20.99 -12.29
N LEU A 44 7.83 21.02 -11.01
CA LEU A 44 6.95 21.07 -9.86
C LEU A 44 6.84 22.50 -9.29
N LEU A 45 5.65 22.83 -8.82
CA LEU A 45 5.37 24.06 -8.06
C LEU A 45 5.24 23.69 -6.58
N ASP A 46 6.17 24.22 -5.78
CA ASP A 46 6.29 23.96 -4.34
C ASP A 46 5.88 25.20 -3.53
N PRO A 47 4.66 25.22 -2.95
CA PRO A 47 4.17 26.37 -2.18
C PRO A 47 4.73 26.41 -0.74
N HIS A 48 5.58 25.47 -0.34
CA HIS A 48 6.00 25.26 1.05
C HIS A 48 7.53 25.15 1.24
N GLY A 49 8.32 25.15 0.18
CA GLY A 49 9.79 25.08 0.25
C GLY A 49 10.31 23.69 0.65
N VAL A 50 9.52 22.63 0.47
CA VAL A 50 9.91 21.25 0.80
C VAL A 50 11.09 20.77 -0.04
N LEU A 51 11.23 21.31 -1.25
CA LEU A 51 12.33 21.06 -2.18
C LEU A 51 13.41 22.16 -2.12
N GLU A 52 13.39 23.08 -1.14
CA GLU A 52 14.30 24.23 -1.07
C GLU A 52 15.77 23.80 -1.10
N ASN A 53 16.15 22.81 -0.28
CA ASN A 53 17.53 22.33 -0.16
C ASN A 53 18.05 21.45 -1.33
N TRP A 54 17.31 21.35 -2.44
CA TRP A 54 17.79 20.73 -3.68
C TRP A 54 18.59 21.75 -4.50
N ASP A 55 19.88 21.50 -4.69
CA ASP A 55 20.84 22.43 -5.29
C ASP A 55 21.32 21.94 -6.67
N ALA A 56 21.46 22.85 -7.63
CA ALA A 56 21.95 22.52 -8.98
C ALA A 56 23.45 22.19 -9.00
N ASP A 57 24.22 22.75 -8.07
CA ASP A 57 25.69 22.68 -8.03
C ASP A 57 26.21 21.62 -7.05
N ALA A 58 25.32 20.85 -6.42
CA ALA A 58 25.69 19.78 -5.49
C ALA A 58 26.38 18.59 -6.19
N VAL A 59 27.34 17.98 -5.48
CA VAL A 59 28.07 16.78 -5.92
C VAL A 59 27.19 15.52 -5.83
N ASP A 60 26.39 15.42 -4.77
CA ASP A 60 25.42 14.35 -4.55
C ASP A 60 24.06 14.90 -4.06
N PRO A 61 22.95 14.18 -4.33
CA PRO A 61 21.61 14.56 -3.85
C PRO A 61 21.21 13.84 -2.55
N CYS A 62 22.10 13.11 -1.89
CA CYS A 62 21.75 12.17 -0.82
C CYS A 62 21.49 12.85 0.53
N SER A 63 21.81 14.15 0.64
CA SER A 63 21.45 15.02 1.75
C SER A 63 20.12 15.76 1.58
N TRP A 64 19.46 15.62 0.41
CA TRP A 64 18.28 16.41 0.06
C TRP A 64 17.00 15.89 0.72
N THR A 65 16.08 16.81 1.02
CA THR A 65 14.79 16.44 1.60
C THR A 65 14.00 15.59 0.61
N MET A 66 13.35 14.52 1.09
CA MET A 66 12.54 13.58 0.29
C MET A 66 13.31 12.75 -0.76
N VAL A 67 14.64 12.80 -0.79
CA VAL A 67 15.49 11.87 -1.55
C VAL A 67 15.96 10.74 -0.62
N THR A 68 16.20 9.54 -1.16
CA THR A 68 16.78 8.42 -0.40
C THR A 68 17.83 7.71 -1.26
N CYS A 69 19.02 7.53 -0.71
CA CYS A 69 20.15 6.89 -1.40
C CYS A 69 20.50 5.52 -0.82
N SER A 70 21.17 4.69 -1.62
CA SER A 70 21.80 3.45 -1.15
C SER A 70 23.10 3.73 -0.39
N ALA A 71 23.71 2.68 0.19
CA ALA A 71 25.05 2.73 0.79
C ALA A 71 26.18 3.03 -0.22
N GLN A 72 25.87 3.16 -1.52
CA GLN A 72 26.78 3.55 -2.60
C GLN A 72 26.50 4.98 -3.11
N SER A 73 25.69 5.76 -2.39
CA SER A 73 25.28 7.13 -2.75
C SER A 73 24.56 7.25 -4.11
N LEU A 74 23.77 6.22 -4.46
CA LEU A 74 22.89 6.21 -5.64
C LEU A 74 21.44 6.43 -5.22
N VAL A 75 20.67 7.23 -5.97
CA VAL A 75 19.26 7.53 -5.66
C VAL A 75 18.37 6.30 -5.87
N ILE A 76 17.83 5.77 -4.78
CA ILE A 76 16.91 4.61 -4.76
C ILE A 76 15.47 4.98 -4.38
N GLY A 77 15.23 6.15 -3.80
CA GLY A 77 13.90 6.61 -3.42
C GLY A 77 13.67 8.09 -3.67
N LEU A 78 12.46 8.41 -4.13
CA LEU A 78 11.91 9.76 -4.22
C LEU A 78 10.52 9.75 -3.56
N GLY A 79 10.35 10.50 -2.46
CA GLY A 79 9.15 10.39 -1.62
C GLY A 79 8.66 11.71 -1.04
N THR A 80 7.80 12.42 -1.78
CA THR A 80 7.21 13.73 -1.38
C THR A 80 5.69 13.65 -1.10
N PRO A 81 5.17 12.70 -0.29
CA PRO A 81 3.72 12.54 -0.09
C PRO A 81 3.12 13.64 0.78
N SER A 82 1.87 14.05 0.52
CA SER A 82 1.13 15.04 1.33
C SER A 82 1.79 16.43 1.43
N GLN A 83 2.51 16.89 0.39
CA GLN A 83 3.28 18.15 0.42
C GLN A 83 2.59 19.31 -0.32
N ASN A 84 1.41 19.09 -0.91
CA ASN A 84 0.66 20.07 -1.71
C ASN A 84 1.45 20.58 -2.94
N LEU A 85 2.32 19.73 -3.51
CA LEU A 85 3.06 20.02 -4.74
C LEU A 85 2.11 20.03 -5.93
N SER A 86 2.31 20.93 -6.88
CA SER A 86 1.58 20.99 -8.15
C SER A 86 2.54 21.09 -9.34
N GLY A 87 2.06 21.41 -10.54
CA GLY A 87 2.85 21.32 -11.78
C GLY A 87 2.73 19.94 -12.43
N THR A 88 3.81 19.41 -13.02
CA THR A 88 3.80 18.13 -13.75
C THR A 88 5.01 17.25 -13.39
N LEU A 89 4.90 15.93 -13.58
CA LEU A 89 6.00 15.01 -13.34
C LEU A 89 6.95 14.97 -14.55
N ALA A 90 8.19 15.43 -14.36
CA ALA A 90 9.16 15.58 -15.44
C ALA A 90 9.60 14.24 -16.06
N PRO A 91 9.76 14.13 -17.39
CA PRO A 91 10.38 12.99 -18.05
C PRO A 91 11.80 12.64 -17.58
N SER A 92 12.50 13.58 -16.94
CA SER A 92 13.84 13.37 -16.37
C SER A 92 13.89 12.30 -15.28
N ILE A 93 12.75 11.96 -14.65
CA ILE A 93 12.67 10.86 -13.68
C ILE A 93 13.19 9.53 -14.24
N GLY A 94 13.01 9.27 -15.54
CA GLY A 94 13.49 8.06 -16.21
C GLY A 94 15.01 7.97 -16.37
N ASN A 95 15.78 8.98 -15.93
CA ASN A 95 17.23 8.93 -15.87
C ASN A 95 17.76 8.43 -14.50
N LEU A 96 16.92 8.40 -13.46
CA LEU A 96 17.27 7.91 -12.12
C LEU A 96 17.19 6.37 -12.07
N THR A 97 17.99 5.68 -12.88
CA THR A 97 17.82 4.24 -13.17
C THR A 97 17.92 3.30 -11.96
N ASN A 98 18.44 3.79 -10.84
CA ASN A 98 18.54 3.07 -9.56
C ASN A 98 17.27 3.15 -8.70
N LEU A 99 16.26 3.95 -9.08
CA LEU A 99 15.01 4.11 -8.32
C LEU A 99 14.31 2.77 -8.08
N GLN A 100 14.02 2.50 -6.80
CA GLN A 100 13.25 1.38 -6.30
C GLN A 100 11.88 1.83 -5.76
N ILE A 101 11.78 3.08 -5.28
CA ILE A 101 10.58 3.62 -4.63
C ILE A 101 10.26 5.02 -5.17
N VAL A 102 9.03 5.22 -5.65
CA VAL A 102 8.47 6.55 -5.98
C VAL A 102 7.15 6.72 -5.23
N LEU A 103 7.07 7.73 -4.36
CA LEU A 103 5.92 8.04 -3.51
C LEU A 103 5.56 9.54 -3.64
N LEU A 104 4.63 9.85 -4.54
CA LEU A 104 4.17 11.22 -4.84
C LEU A 104 2.71 11.44 -4.46
N GLN A 105 2.12 10.54 -3.68
CA GLN A 105 0.68 10.50 -3.39
C GLN A 105 0.17 11.66 -2.53
N ASN A 106 -1.12 11.97 -2.66
CA ASN A 106 -1.79 13.08 -1.98
C ASN A 106 -1.11 14.43 -2.28
N ASN A 107 -1.01 14.76 -3.57
CA ASN A 107 -0.52 16.04 -4.07
C ASN A 107 -1.47 16.57 -5.16
N ASN A 108 -1.13 17.69 -5.79
CA ASN A 108 -1.91 18.34 -6.82
C ASN A 108 -1.15 18.32 -8.17
N ILE A 109 -0.40 17.24 -8.45
CA ILE A 109 0.38 17.07 -9.68
C ILE A 109 -0.57 16.76 -10.84
N THR A 110 -0.30 17.35 -12.01
CA THR A 110 -1.16 17.34 -13.19
C THR A 110 -0.46 16.74 -14.42
N GLY A 111 -1.21 16.56 -15.51
CA GLY A 111 -0.67 16.14 -16.80
C GLY A 111 -0.54 14.62 -16.94
N SER A 112 0.15 14.15 -17.98
CA SER A 112 0.36 12.71 -18.21
C SER A 112 1.46 12.13 -17.32
N ILE A 113 1.29 10.86 -16.92
CA ILE A 113 2.39 10.06 -16.37
C ILE A 113 3.48 9.94 -17.44
N PRO A 114 4.73 10.35 -17.21
CA PRO A 114 5.77 10.32 -18.24
C PRO A 114 6.16 8.87 -18.58
N LYS A 115 6.09 8.53 -19.88
CA LYS A 115 6.44 7.20 -20.41
C LYS A 115 7.86 6.76 -20.04
N GLU A 116 8.75 7.73 -19.78
CA GLU A 116 10.13 7.54 -19.36
C GLU A 116 10.27 6.77 -18.03
N ILE A 117 9.23 6.72 -17.18
CA ILE A 117 9.21 5.87 -15.98
C ILE A 117 9.46 4.40 -16.36
N GLY A 118 9.01 3.93 -17.53
CA GLY A 118 9.27 2.56 -18.02
C GLY A 118 10.75 2.18 -18.21
N LYS A 119 11.69 3.12 -18.07
CA LYS A 119 13.15 2.87 -18.01
C LYS A 119 13.60 2.34 -16.64
N LEU A 120 12.84 2.54 -15.57
CA LEU A 120 13.23 2.31 -14.18
C LEU A 120 13.13 0.82 -13.80
N LYS A 121 14.03 -0.01 -14.32
CA LYS A 121 14.00 -1.48 -14.17
C LYS A 121 14.06 -1.98 -12.73
N MET A 122 14.57 -1.17 -11.80
CA MET A 122 14.67 -1.49 -10.37
C MET A 122 13.42 -1.09 -9.55
N LEU A 123 12.45 -0.39 -10.15
CA LEU A 123 11.29 0.18 -9.46
C LEU A 123 10.36 -0.93 -8.93
N GLN A 124 10.22 -1.00 -7.61
CA GLN A 124 9.40 -1.97 -6.87
C GLN A 124 8.07 -1.37 -6.42
N THR A 125 8.07 -0.08 -6.05
CA THR A 125 6.92 0.65 -5.53
C THR A 125 6.70 1.95 -6.30
N LEU A 126 5.51 2.12 -6.87
CA LEU A 126 5.04 3.34 -7.52
C LEU A 126 3.68 3.75 -6.92
N ASP A 127 3.66 4.82 -6.13
CA ASP A 127 2.42 5.45 -5.66
C ASP A 127 2.32 6.88 -6.21
N LEU A 128 1.35 7.08 -7.10
CA LEU A 128 0.95 8.35 -7.69
C LEU A 128 -0.52 8.68 -7.38
N SER A 129 -1.11 8.02 -6.37
CA SER A 129 -2.53 8.17 -6.06
C SER A 129 -2.88 9.57 -5.58
N ASP A 130 -4.18 9.89 -5.59
CA ASP A 130 -4.71 11.11 -4.95
C ASP A 130 -4.00 12.36 -5.51
N ASN A 131 -4.10 12.51 -6.83
CA ASN A 131 -3.46 13.53 -7.67
C ASN A 131 -4.38 13.84 -8.88
N HIS A 132 -3.92 14.68 -9.82
CA HIS A 132 -4.67 15.05 -11.03
C HIS A 132 -3.97 14.59 -12.32
N PHE A 133 -3.35 13.40 -12.31
CA PHE A 133 -2.80 12.81 -13.53
C PHE A 133 -3.92 12.51 -14.53
N THR A 134 -3.65 12.75 -15.81
CA THR A 134 -4.61 12.70 -16.94
C THR A 134 -4.06 11.88 -18.09
N ASN A 135 -4.91 11.55 -19.07
CA ASN A 135 -4.60 10.71 -20.24
C ASN A 135 -4.38 9.23 -19.85
N GLY A 136 -3.98 8.40 -20.82
CA GLY A 136 -3.79 6.97 -20.64
C GLY A 136 -2.57 6.57 -19.81
N ILE A 137 -2.72 5.46 -19.09
CA ILE A 137 -1.62 4.75 -18.43
C ILE A 137 -0.56 4.40 -19.50
N PRO A 138 0.70 4.82 -19.38
CA PRO A 138 1.71 4.53 -20.40
C PRO A 138 1.97 3.03 -20.54
N SER A 139 1.90 2.50 -21.76
CA SER A 139 2.21 1.09 -22.05
C SER A 139 3.64 0.69 -21.67
N SER A 140 4.56 1.66 -21.56
CA SER A 140 5.92 1.47 -21.07
C SER A 140 6.02 1.14 -19.58
N LEU A 141 4.98 1.35 -18.76
CA LEU A 141 4.96 0.83 -17.38
C LEU A 141 5.01 -0.70 -17.35
N GLY A 142 4.50 -1.36 -18.41
CA GLY A 142 4.64 -2.80 -18.64
C GLY A 142 6.09 -3.29 -18.77
N TYR A 143 7.06 -2.39 -18.90
CA TYR A 143 8.48 -2.71 -18.95
C TYR A 143 9.15 -2.73 -17.56
N LEU A 144 8.41 -2.45 -16.48
CA LEU A 144 8.92 -2.40 -15.10
C LEU A 144 9.01 -3.80 -14.47
N THR A 145 10.09 -4.50 -14.79
CA THR A 145 10.29 -5.91 -14.44
C THR A 145 10.42 -6.23 -12.94
N ALA A 146 10.57 -5.21 -12.07
CA ALA A 146 10.66 -5.37 -10.63
C ALA A 146 9.41 -4.86 -9.86
N LEU A 147 8.41 -4.32 -10.55
CA LEU A 147 7.30 -3.60 -9.89
C LEU A 147 6.34 -4.58 -9.20
N GLN A 148 6.17 -4.39 -7.90
CA GLN A 148 5.33 -5.21 -7.03
C GLN A 148 4.09 -4.44 -6.54
N TYR A 149 4.21 -3.12 -6.36
CA TYR A 149 3.16 -2.28 -5.81
C TYR A 149 2.91 -1.07 -6.71
N MET A 150 1.67 -0.93 -7.20
CA MET A 150 1.27 0.17 -8.08
C MET A 150 -0.07 0.78 -7.63
N ARG A 151 -0.04 2.05 -7.23
CA ARG A 151 -1.22 2.87 -6.91
C ARG A 151 -1.30 4.06 -7.86
N LEU A 152 -2.36 4.10 -8.67
CA LEU A 152 -2.73 5.21 -9.55
C LEU A 152 -4.17 5.68 -9.27
N ASN A 153 -4.77 5.24 -8.16
CA ASN A 153 -6.16 5.52 -7.81
C ASN A 153 -6.42 7.01 -7.54
N ASN A 154 -7.69 7.42 -7.58
CA ASN A 154 -8.15 8.79 -7.31
C ASN A 154 -7.36 9.83 -8.14
N ASN A 155 -7.52 9.72 -9.47
CA ASN A 155 -6.86 10.53 -10.49
C ASN A 155 -7.84 10.74 -11.67
N SER A 156 -7.38 11.40 -12.74
CA SER A 156 -8.18 11.65 -13.97
C SER A 156 -7.65 10.87 -15.19
N LEU A 157 -7.04 9.70 -14.97
CA LEU A 157 -6.52 8.85 -16.05
C LEU A 157 -7.67 8.30 -16.90
N SER A 158 -7.45 8.16 -18.22
CA SER A 158 -8.50 7.86 -19.18
C SER A 158 -8.07 6.93 -20.31
N GLY A 159 -9.04 6.27 -20.96
CA GLY A 159 -8.76 5.25 -21.98
C GLY A 159 -8.51 3.87 -21.38
N SER A 160 -8.02 2.94 -22.20
CA SER A 160 -7.86 1.53 -21.79
C SER A 160 -6.55 1.25 -21.04
N ILE A 161 -6.62 0.26 -20.14
CA ILE A 161 -5.47 -0.28 -19.42
C ILE A 161 -4.60 -1.08 -20.43
N PRO A 162 -3.31 -0.75 -20.64
CA PRO A 162 -2.50 -1.44 -21.65
C PRO A 162 -2.25 -2.91 -21.33
N GLU A 163 -2.33 -3.78 -22.33
CA GLU A 163 -2.04 -5.22 -22.19
C GLU A 163 -0.64 -5.50 -21.63
N SER A 164 0.34 -4.65 -21.94
CA SER A 164 1.69 -4.70 -21.36
C SER A 164 1.72 -4.48 -19.84
N VAL A 165 0.75 -3.76 -19.28
CA VAL A 165 0.58 -3.55 -17.83
C VAL A 165 -0.21 -4.72 -17.22
N VAL A 166 -1.22 -5.24 -17.93
CA VAL A 166 -2.01 -6.42 -17.50
C VAL A 166 -1.14 -7.68 -17.41
N SER A 167 -0.12 -7.82 -18.26
CA SER A 167 0.78 -8.97 -18.32
C SER A 167 1.96 -8.94 -17.33
N MET A 168 2.06 -7.93 -16.46
CA MET A 168 3.15 -7.80 -15.47
C MET A 168 3.03 -8.83 -14.34
N THR A 169 3.86 -9.89 -14.38
CA THR A 169 3.78 -11.03 -13.45
C THR A 169 4.28 -10.76 -12.03
N GLN A 170 5.03 -9.67 -11.79
CA GLN A 170 5.60 -9.36 -10.47
C GLN A 170 4.67 -8.51 -9.59
N LEU A 171 3.61 -7.93 -10.15
CA LEU A 171 2.66 -7.10 -9.40
C LEU A 171 1.97 -7.94 -8.32
N ALA A 172 2.19 -7.60 -7.05
CA ALA A 172 1.45 -8.15 -5.92
C ALA A 172 0.14 -7.37 -5.69
N PHE A 173 0.18 -6.05 -5.83
CA PHE A 173 -0.93 -5.14 -5.55
C PHE A 173 -1.06 -4.06 -6.64
N VAL A 174 -2.29 -3.83 -7.09
CA VAL A 174 -2.65 -2.82 -8.11
C VAL A 174 -3.91 -2.06 -7.68
N ASP A 175 -3.86 -0.74 -7.58
CA ASP A 175 -5.07 0.08 -7.43
C ASP A 175 -5.18 1.15 -8.51
N LEU A 176 -6.23 1.05 -9.33
CA LEU A 176 -6.60 1.96 -10.40
C LEU A 176 -8.02 2.53 -10.18
N SER A 177 -8.58 2.41 -8.98
CA SER A 177 -9.93 2.89 -8.66
C SER A 177 -10.08 4.41 -8.78
N PHE A 178 -11.31 4.89 -8.90
CA PHE A 178 -11.63 6.33 -8.98
C PHE A 178 -10.80 7.06 -10.04
N ASN A 179 -11.00 6.67 -11.30
CA ASN A 179 -10.39 7.25 -12.50
C ASN A 179 -11.45 7.25 -13.63
N ASN A 180 -11.08 7.65 -14.85
CA ASN A 180 -11.95 7.64 -16.03
C ASN A 180 -11.51 6.56 -17.06
N LEU A 181 -10.99 5.42 -16.58
CA LEU A 181 -10.52 4.32 -17.43
C LEU A 181 -11.70 3.60 -18.10
N SER A 182 -11.44 3.04 -19.28
CA SER A 182 -12.47 2.51 -20.18
C SER A 182 -12.14 1.14 -20.79
N GLY A 183 -13.17 0.34 -21.08
CA GLY A 183 -13.04 -0.93 -21.79
C GLY A 183 -13.25 -2.16 -20.90
N PRO A 184 -12.78 -3.35 -21.31
CA PRO A 184 -13.04 -4.60 -20.58
C PRO A 184 -12.25 -4.68 -19.27
N VAL A 185 -12.79 -5.41 -18.29
CA VAL A 185 -12.09 -5.68 -17.03
C VAL A 185 -10.84 -6.55 -17.29
N PRO A 186 -9.62 -6.07 -16.99
CA PRO A 186 -8.41 -6.85 -17.17
C PRO A 186 -8.30 -7.98 -16.15
N ARG A 187 -7.79 -9.13 -16.58
CA ARG A 187 -7.42 -10.25 -15.69
C ARG A 187 -5.95 -10.12 -15.29
N PHE A 188 -5.66 -9.25 -14.34
CA PHE A 188 -4.31 -9.14 -13.78
C PHE A 188 -3.86 -10.46 -13.11
N PRO A 189 -2.58 -10.86 -13.22
CA PRO A 189 -2.01 -11.98 -12.47
C PRO A 189 -1.74 -11.64 -11.00
N SER A 190 -1.95 -10.38 -10.59
CA SER A 190 -1.64 -9.88 -9.26
C SER A 190 -2.54 -10.44 -8.16
N LYS A 191 -1.97 -10.65 -6.96
CA LYS A 191 -2.66 -11.21 -5.79
C LYS A 191 -3.90 -10.41 -5.38
N THR A 192 -3.86 -9.09 -5.56
CA THR A 192 -4.96 -8.16 -5.30
C THR A 192 -4.97 -7.05 -6.34
N PHE A 193 -6.12 -6.75 -6.94
CA PHE A 193 -6.31 -5.57 -7.77
C PHE A 193 -7.64 -4.86 -7.48
N ASN A 194 -7.68 -3.54 -7.69
CA ASN A 194 -8.87 -2.70 -7.54
C ASN A 194 -9.02 -1.77 -8.76
N ILE A 195 -10.25 -1.65 -9.26
CA ILE A 195 -10.65 -0.86 -10.43
C ILE A 195 -12.01 -0.16 -10.23
N VAL A 196 -12.57 -0.19 -9.01
CA VAL A 196 -13.92 0.34 -8.71
C VAL A 196 -13.98 1.85 -8.96
N GLY A 197 -15.14 2.38 -9.35
CA GLY A 197 -15.29 3.82 -9.59
C GLY A 197 -14.69 4.33 -10.90
N ASN A 198 -14.42 3.45 -11.87
CA ASN A 198 -14.15 3.83 -13.26
C ASN A 198 -15.45 3.72 -14.10
N PRO A 199 -16.09 4.83 -14.52
CA PRO A 199 -17.45 4.81 -15.08
C PRO A 199 -17.53 4.32 -16.53
N LEU A 200 -16.40 4.19 -17.23
CA LEU A 200 -16.34 3.75 -18.64
C LEU A 200 -15.86 2.30 -18.80
N MET A 201 -15.68 1.56 -17.70
CA MET A 201 -15.36 0.12 -17.72
C MET A 201 -16.62 -0.70 -18.00
N CYS A 202 -16.52 -1.69 -18.89
CA CYS A 202 -17.63 -2.52 -19.37
C CYS A 202 -18.86 -1.72 -19.82
N PRO A 203 -18.70 -0.73 -20.74
CA PRO A 203 -19.73 0.27 -21.03
C PRO A 203 -20.99 -0.30 -21.69
N THR A 204 -20.95 -1.48 -22.32
CA THR A 204 -22.16 -2.16 -22.83
C THR A 204 -22.64 -3.31 -21.96
N GLY A 205 -21.79 -3.80 -21.04
CA GLY A 205 -22.06 -4.99 -20.22
C GLY A 205 -22.23 -6.29 -21.01
N SER A 206 -21.92 -6.26 -22.32
CA SER A 206 -22.15 -7.35 -23.27
C SER A 206 -20.84 -7.98 -23.78
N GLU A 207 -19.70 -7.42 -23.40
CA GLU A 207 -18.39 -7.93 -23.73
C GLU A 207 -18.15 -9.25 -22.96
N GLU A 208 -17.71 -10.33 -23.61
CA GLU A 208 -17.49 -11.63 -22.95
C GLU A 208 -16.54 -11.57 -21.75
N GLN A 209 -15.63 -10.58 -21.74
CA GLN A 209 -14.67 -10.31 -20.68
C GLN A 209 -15.29 -9.59 -19.47
N CYS A 210 -16.48 -9.03 -19.62
CA CYS A 210 -17.28 -8.33 -18.61
C CYS A 210 -18.41 -9.19 -17.99
N VAL A 211 -18.72 -10.34 -18.60
CA VAL A 211 -19.75 -11.27 -18.10
C VAL A 211 -19.29 -11.90 -16.78
N GLY A 212 -19.76 -11.35 -15.66
CA GLY A 212 -19.44 -11.82 -14.31
C GLY A 212 -19.86 -10.88 -13.19
N MET A 213 -20.04 -9.58 -13.47
CA MET A 213 -20.47 -8.57 -12.49
C MET A 213 -21.95 -8.20 -12.67
N THR A 214 -22.85 -9.17 -12.47
CA THR A 214 -24.28 -8.89 -12.42
C THR A 214 -24.58 -8.00 -11.22
N LEU A 215 -24.96 -6.74 -11.45
CA LEU A 215 -25.48 -5.87 -10.39
C LEU A 215 -26.67 -6.56 -9.72
N MET A 216 -26.59 -6.79 -8.41
CA MET A 216 -27.76 -7.24 -7.64
C MET A 216 -28.77 -6.08 -7.60
N PRO A 217 -29.98 -6.22 -8.17
CA PRO A 217 -31.00 -5.19 -8.04
C PRO A 217 -31.47 -5.16 -6.58
N ILE A 218 -31.43 -3.99 -5.95
CA ILE A 218 -32.08 -3.80 -4.66
C ILE A 218 -33.59 -3.66 -4.92
N SER A 219 -34.31 -4.78 -4.82
CA SER A 219 -35.77 -4.79 -4.77
C SER A 219 -36.25 -5.66 -3.62
N MET A 220 -36.96 -5.04 -2.67
CA MET A 220 -37.64 -5.74 -1.58
C MET A 220 -38.86 -6.49 -2.13
N PRO A 221 -39.25 -7.63 -1.54
CA PRO A 221 -40.29 -8.49 -2.11
C PRO A 221 -41.68 -7.87 -1.94
N LEU A 222 -42.48 -7.92 -3.01
CA LEU A 222 -43.93 -7.74 -2.93
C LEU A 222 -44.62 -9.04 -3.37
N ASN A 223 -45.45 -9.58 -2.49
CA ASN A 223 -46.19 -10.82 -2.71
C ASN A 223 -47.31 -10.60 -3.74
N ASN A 224 -47.50 -11.52 -4.67
CA ASN A 224 -48.85 -11.92 -5.08
C ASN A 224 -48.87 -13.32 -5.70
N THR A 225 -50.01 -13.98 -5.61
CA THR A 225 -50.21 -15.41 -5.92
C THR A 225 -51.10 -15.61 -7.15
N GLN A 226 -51.17 -16.85 -7.66
CA GLN A 226 -52.13 -17.36 -8.66
C GLN A 226 -51.84 -16.94 -10.14
N THR A 227 -52.11 -17.72 -11.20
CA THR A 227 -52.54 -19.13 -11.34
C THR A 227 -52.35 -19.66 -12.78
N VAL A 228 -52.36 -20.99 -12.95
CA VAL A 228 -52.93 -21.77 -14.09
C VAL A 228 -52.23 -21.75 -15.48
N THR A 229 -51.77 -22.96 -15.84
CA THR A 229 -51.57 -23.65 -17.15
C THR A 229 -52.06 -22.97 -18.46
N THR A 230 -51.40 -23.19 -19.61
CA THR A 230 -51.56 -24.44 -20.42
C THR A 230 -50.49 -24.65 -21.53
N THR A 231 -50.42 -25.88 -22.08
CA THR A 231 -49.62 -26.24 -23.28
C THR A 231 -50.52 -26.87 -24.35
N PRO A 232 -50.17 -26.78 -25.65
CA PRO A 232 -49.65 -27.97 -26.36
C PRO A 232 -48.55 -27.64 -27.42
N ARG A 233 -47.60 -28.49 -27.86
CA ARG A 233 -47.31 -29.95 -27.83
C ARG A 233 -47.48 -30.68 -29.18
N ARG A 234 -46.36 -31.00 -29.87
CA ARG A 234 -46.12 -32.21 -30.69
C ARG A 234 -44.62 -32.58 -30.54
N LYS A 235 -44.22 -33.79 -30.09
CA LYS A 235 -44.36 -35.17 -30.61
C LYS A 235 -43.40 -35.45 -31.80
N THR A 236 -42.60 -36.52 -31.88
CA THR A 236 -42.35 -37.72 -31.02
C THR A 236 -40.94 -38.32 -31.35
N HIS A 237 -40.37 -39.43 -30.81
CA HIS A 237 -40.96 -40.67 -30.26
C HIS A 237 -40.31 -41.28 -28.98
N LYS A 238 -39.60 -42.42 -29.07
CA LYS A 238 -39.32 -43.39 -27.98
C LYS A 238 -38.24 -44.44 -28.36
N LEU A 239 -37.73 -45.15 -27.33
CA LEU A 239 -36.86 -46.35 -27.36
C LEU A 239 -35.43 -46.09 -27.92
N ALA A 240 -34.34 -46.69 -27.45
CA ALA A 240 -34.06 -47.58 -26.30
C ALA A 240 -32.55 -47.39 -25.90
N LEU A 241 -31.92 -48.01 -24.89
CA LEU A 241 -32.28 -49.03 -23.88
C LEU A 241 -31.39 -48.82 -22.62
N ALA A 242 -31.69 -49.47 -21.48
CA ALA A 242 -30.88 -49.37 -20.26
C ALA A 242 -29.68 -50.35 -20.24
N ILE A 243 -28.45 -49.83 -20.27
CA ILE A 243 -27.20 -50.55 -19.88
C ILE A 243 -26.29 -49.69 -18.98
N GLY A 244 -26.22 -48.36 -19.20
CA GLY A 244 -25.21 -47.47 -18.61
C GLY A 244 -25.26 -47.19 -17.09
N ILE A 245 -26.04 -47.91 -16.29
CA ILE A 245 -26.27 -47.59 -14.87
C ILE A 245 -25.34 -48.36 -13.91
N SER A 246 -24.92 -49.59 -14.24
CA SER A 246 -24.09 -50.41 -13.35
C SER A 246 -22.64 -49.93 -13.21
N LEU A 247 -22.02 -49.50 -14.31
CA LEU A 247 -20.61 -49.10 -14.34
C LEU A 247 -20.34 -47.74 -13.66
N GLY A 248 -21.27 -46.79 -13.79
CA GLY A 248 -21.10 -45.44 -13.21
C GLY A 248 -21.02 -45.44 -11.69
N CYS A 249 -21.84 -46.26 -11.02
CA CYS A 249 -21.86 -46.35 -9.56
C CYS A 249 -20.53 -46.87 -8.98
N VAL A 250 -19.90 -47.85 -9.63
CA VAL A 250 -18.59 -48.38 -9.19
C VAL A 250 -17.49 -47.33 -9.34
N PHE A 251 -17.49 -46.58 -10.46
CA PHE A 251 -16.49 -45.54 -10.72
C PHE A 251 -16.59 -44.37 -9.72
N LEU A 252 -17.81 -43.94 -9.37
CA LEU A 252 -18.03 -42.88 -8.38
C LEU A 252 -17.61 -43.30 -6.96
N LEU A 253 -17.87 -44.53 -6.56
CA LEU A 253 -17.41 -45.06 -5.27
C LEU A 253 -15.88 -45.18 -5.21
N ALA A 254 -15.23 -45.67 -6.28
CA ALA A 254 -13.78 -45.72 -6.37
C ALA A 254 -13.14 -44.32 -6.29
N PHE A 255 -13.72 -43.33 -6.99
CA PHE A 255 -13.24 -41.94 -6.94
C PHE A 255 -13.45 -41.28 -5.57
N GLY A 256 -14.57 -41.58 -4.89
CA GLY A 256 -14.81 -41.16 -3.51
C GLY A 256 -13.80 -41.73 -2.52
N VAL A 257 -13.49 -43.03 -2.61
CA VAL A 257 -12.45 -43.67 -1.79
C VAL A 257 -11.08 -43.10 -2.10
N ALA A 258 -10.74 -42.86 -3.38
CA ALA A 258 -9.49 -42.22 -3.78
C ALA A 258 -9.34 -40.80 -3.22
N LEU A 259 -10.41 -39.99 -3.23
CA LEU A 259 -10.42 -38.65 -2.62
C LEU A 259 -10.26 -38.70 -1.09
N ILE A 260 -10.88 -39.67 -0.42
CA ILE A 260 -10.73 -39.87 1.04
C ILE A 260 -9.30 -40.34 1.37
N TRP A 261 -8.73 -41.24 0.56
CA TRP A 261 -7.35 -41.73 0.74
C TRP A 261 -6.33 -40.61 0.46
N TRP A 262 -6.56 -39.78 -0.57
CA TRP A 262 -5.75 -38.59 -0.86
C TRP A 262 -5.84 -37.56 0.27
N ARG A 263 -7.04 -37.26 0.79
CA ARG A 263 -7.21 -36.39 1.97
C ARG A 263 -6.52 -36.93 3.21
N ARG A 264 -6.60 -38.24 3.49
CA ARG A 264 -5.88 -38.87 4.62
C ARG A 264 -4.37 -38.80 4.43
N ARG A 265 -3.85 -39.14 3.25
CA ARG A 265 -2.43 -39.11 2.92
C ARG A 265 -1.84 -37.69 2.90
N ARG A 266 -2.65 -36.65 2.66
CA ARG A 266 -2.24 -35.24 2.78
C ARG A 266 -2.30 -34.69 4.22
N ASN A 267 -2.86 -35.46 5.15
CA ASN A 267 -2.96 -35.13 6.58
C ASN A 267 -2.08 -36.03 7.47
N GLN A 268 -1.21 -36.87 6.89
CA GLN A 268 -0.23 -37.67 7.62
C GLN A 268 1.13 -37.64 6.91
N GLU A 269 1.89 -36.56 7.14
CA GLU A 269 3.35 -36.59 7.12
C GLU A 269 3.84 -36.50 8.58
N PRO A 270 4.76 -37.38 9.03
CA PRO A 270 5.15 -37.44 10.43
C PRO A 270 6.19 -36.39 10.80
N PHE A 271 5.84 -35.61 11.81
CA PHE A 271 6.70 -34.99 12.83
C PHE A 271 8.23 -35.22 12.69
N PHE A 272 8.94 -34.20 12.22
CA PHE A 272 10.29 -33.91 12.73
C PHE A 272 10.47 -32.40 12.86
N ASP A 273 10.71 -31.95 14.09
CA ASP A 273 10.99 -30.55 14.41
C ASP A 273 12.50 -30.28 14.27
N ILE A 274 12.86 -29.24 13.52
CA ILE A 274 13.84 -28.24 13.93
C ILE A 274 13.64 -27.00 13.03
N LYS A 275 13.62 -25.84 13.66
CA LYS A 275 13.37 -24.54 13.02
C LYS A 275 14.57 -24.13 12.16
N ASP A 276 14.32 -23.78 10.90
CA ASP A 276 14.23 -22.37 10.48
C ASP A 276 14.13 -22.28 8.96
N LYS A 277 12.98 -21.81 8.46
CA LYS A 277 12.86 -21.24 7.12
C LYS A 277 12.20 -19.89 7.22
N HIS A 278 12.89 -18.89 6.71
CA HIS A 278 12.45 -17.50 6.78
C HIS A 278 11.16 -17.35 6.00
N HIS A 279 10.16 -16.69 6.60
CA HIS A 279 9.11 -16.07 5.80
C HIS A 279 9.77 -14.97 4.96
N GLU A 280 9.43 -14.90 3.67
CA GLU A 280 9.83 -13.78 2.82
C GLU A 280 9.34 -12.48 3.45
N GLU A 281 10.28 -11.60 3.81
CA GLU A 281 9.93 -10.27 4.30
C GLU A 281 9.42 -9.42 3.13
N VAL A 282 8.10 -9.30 3.04
CA VAL A 282 7.49 -8.16 2.34
C VAL A 282 7.97 -6.90 3.08
N SER A 283 8.70 -6.04 2.38
CA SER A 283 9.38 -4.88 2.97
C SER A 283 8.40 -3.77 3.38
N LEU A 284 7.70 -3.94 4.51
CA LEU A 284 6.81 -2.95 5.15
C LEU A 284 7.57 -1.73 5.75
N GLY A 285 8.56 -1.21 5.03
CA GLY A 285 9.45 -0.14 5.48
C GLY A 285 10.17 -0.45 6.79
N ASN A 286 10.55 0.58 7.53
CA ASN A 286 11.30 0.46 8.79
C ASN A 286 10.41 0.08 10.00
N LEU A 287 9.33 -0.70 9.81
CA LEU A 287 8.47 -1.12 10.91
C LEU A 287 9.07 -2.27 11.71
N ARG A 288 9.23 -2.08 13.02
CA ARG A 288 9.80 -3.11 13.88
C ARG A 288 8.78 -4.22 14.16
N LYS A 289 9.10 -5.46 13.78
CA LYS A 289 8.35 -6.66 14.17
C LYS A 289 8.73 -7.06 15.59
N PHE A 290 7.78 -6.91 16.52
CA PHE A 290 7.97 -7.22 17.94
C PHE A 290 7.65 -8.68 18.25
N GLN A 291 8.34 -9.26 19.24
CA GLN A 291 7.94 -10.53 19.82
C GLN A 291 6.84 -10.31 20.87
N LEU A 292 5.84 -11.20 20.94
CA LEU A 292 4.75 -11.11 21.92
C LEU A 292 5.30 -11.06 23.37
N ARG A 293 6.37 -11.80 23.66
CA ARG A 293 7.03 -11.80 24.97
C ARG A 293 7.64 -10.44 25.34
N GLU A 294 8.16 -9.70 24.37
CA GLU A 294 8.72 -8.36 24.59
C GLU A 294 7.61 -7.39 24.98
N LEU A 295 6.50 -7.37 24.24
CA LEU A 295 5.35 -6.51 24.53
C LEU A 295 4.62 -6.92 25.82
N GLN A 296 4.60 -8.21 26.16
CA GLN A 296 4.17 -8.66 27.49
C GLN A 296 5.05 -8.09 28.61
N ILE A 297 6.38 -8.12 28.48
CA ILE A 297 7.28 -7.53 29.49
C ILE A 297 7.02 -6.01 29.57
N ALA A 298 7.03 -5.31 28.44
CA ALA A 298 6.87 -3.87 28.36
C ALA A 298 5.55 -3.34 28.96
N THR A 299 4.44 -4.07 28.75
CA THR A 299 3.10 -3.71 29.25
C THR A 299 2.76 -4.30 30.63
N ARG A 300 3.71 -4.99 31.30
CA ARG A 300 3.49 -5.76 32.55
C ARG A 300 2.35 -6.78 32.40
N ASN A 301 2.46 -7.62 31.38
CA ASN A 301 1.49 -8.62 30.92
C ASN A 301 0.09 -8.04 30.66
N PHE A 302 0.03 -6.94 29.89
CA PHE A 302 -1.21 -6.22 29.56
C PHE A 302 -2.03 -5.86 30.82
N SER A 303 -1.37 -5.35 31.86
CA SER A 303 -2.01 -5.05 33.14
C SER A 303 -3.09 -3.98 33.01
N ASN A 304 -4.23 -4.19 33.67
CA ASN A 304 -5.30 -3.18 33.78
C ASN A 304 -4.82 -1.83 34.32
N LYS A 305 -3.74 -1.80 35.14
CA LYS A 305 -3.13 -0.58 35.67
C LYS A 305 -2.40 0.27 34.62
N ASN A 306 -2.09 -0.32 33.46
CA ASN A 306 -1.39 0.34 32.35
C ASN A 306 -2.33 0.75 31.22
N ILE A 307 -3.66 0.59 31.36
CA ILE A 307 -4.61 0.90 30.28
C ILE A 307 -4.69 2.41 30.04
N LEU A 308 -4.55 2.77 28.77
CA LEU A 308 -4.69 4.11 28.23
C LEU A 308 -6.06 4.35 27.60
N GLY A 309 -6.67 3.33 26.98
CA GLY A 309 -7.98 3.43 26.33
C GLY A 309 -8.69 2.08 26.19
N LYS A 310 -10.02 2.11 26.10
CA LYS A 310 -10.91 0.96 25.91
C LYS A 310 -12.07 1.36 25.00
N GLY A 311 -12.48 0.46 24.11
CA GLY A 311 -13.59 0.70 23.18
C GLY A 311 -13.89 -0.53 22.32
N GLY A 312 -14.70 -0.36 21.28
CA GLY A 312 -15.20 -1.45 20.44
C GLY A 312 -14.09 -2.35 19.85
N PHE A 313 -12.98 -1.75 19.43
CA PHE A 313 -11.90 -2.41 18.70
C PHE A 313 -10.78 -2.97 19.58
N GLY A 314 -10.91 -2.89 20.91
CA GLY A 314 -10.01 -3.51 21.87
C GLY A 314 -9.47 -2.55 22.94
N HIS A 315 -8.21 -2.76 23.32
CA HIS A 315 -7.58 -2.13 24.47
C HIS A 315 -6.23 -1.53 24.12
N VAL A 316 -5.94 -0.31 24.59
CA VAL A 316 -4.62 0.33 24.44
C VAL A 316 -3.91 0.33 25.79
N TYR A 317 -2.66 -0.13 25.82
CA TYR A 317 -1.82 -0.22 27.02
C TYR A 317 -0.57 0.65 26.87
N LYS A 318 -0.18 1.32 27.95
CA LYS A 318 1.15 1.91 28.07
C LYS A 318 2.17 0.81 28.26
N GLY A 319 3.23 0.85 27.46
CA GLY A 319 4.41 0.01 27.63
C GLY A 319 5.67 0.85 27.76
N THR A 320 6.70 0.26 28.36
CA THR A 320 8.08 0.77 28.31
C THR A 320 8.96 -0.37 27.80
N LEU A 321 9.58 -0.16 26.64
CA LEU A 321 10.49 -1.12 26.01
C LEU A 321 11.83 -1.19 26.78
N GLN A 322 12.68 -2.16 26.44
CA GLN A 322 13.92 -2.45 27.18
C GLN A 322 14.98 -1.32 27.08
N ASP A 323 14.89 -0.50 26.04
CA ASP A 323 15.67 0.72 25.79
C ASP A 323 15.14 1.95 26.58
N GLY A 324 14.04 1.80 27.32
CA GLY A 324 13.33 2.89 28.00
C GLY A 324 12.29 3.61 27.13
N THR A 325 12.14 3.25 25.86
CA THR A 325 11.17 3.89 24.95
C THR A 325 9.74 3.64 25.42
N SER A 326 9.00 4.72 25.66
CA SER A 326 7.58 4.62 26.02
C SER A 326 6.71 4.46 24.77
N VAL A 327 5.84 3.45 24.79
CA VAL A 327 4.97 3.08 23.66
C VAL A 327 3.50 2.94 24.10
N ALA A 328 2.60 3.08 23.14
CA ALA A 328 1.19 2.70 23.27
C ALA A 328 0.93 1.45 22.43
N VAL A 329 0.52 0.35 23.07
CA VAL A 329 0.27 -0.95 22.43
C VAL A 329 -1.23 -1.18 22.34
N LYS A 330 -1.80 -1.11 21.14
CA LYS A 330 -3.21 -1.44 20.84
C LYS A 330 -3.33 -2.94 20.62
N ARG A 331 -4.06 -3.64 21.49
CA ARG A 331 -4.39 -5.06 21.39
C ARG A 331 -5.80 -5.21 20.80
N LEU A 332 -5.88 -5.82 19.62
CA LEU A 332 -7.13 -6.00 18.90
C LEU A 332 -8.00 -7.09 19.53
N LYS A 333 -9.31 -6.89 19.48
CA LYS A 333 -10.31 -7.76 20.13
C LYS A 333 -10.40 -9.15 19.48
N ASP A 334 -10.40 -9.21 18.16
CA ASP A 334 -10.67 -10.43 17.38
C ASP A 334 -9.38 -11.10 16.87
N GLY A 335 -8.29 -11.00 17.65
CA GLY A 335 -6.92 -11.37 17.25
C GLY A 335 -6.74 -12.81 16.74
N GLY A 336 -7.55 -13.75 17.22
CA GLY A 336 -7.51 -15.18 16.83
C GLY A 336 -8.51 -15.60 15.74
N ALA A 337 -9.24 -14.67 15.10
CA ALA A 337 -10.23 -15.01 14.10
C ALA A 337 -9.60 -15.55 12.80
N ALA A 338 -10.12 -16.68 12.28
CA ALA A 338 -9.66 -17.36 11.07
C ALA A 338 -10.01 -16.58 9.78
N GLY A 339 -9.35 -15.45 9.58
CA GLY A 339 -9.54 -14.50 8.49
C GLY A 339 -8.91 -13.13 8.81
N GLY A 340 -8.85 -12.77 10.09
CA GLY A 340 -8.27 -11.52 10.58
C GLY A 340 -6.77 -11.36 10.34
N GLU A 341 -6.05 -12.44 9.96
CA GLU A 341 -4.63 -12.37 9.57
C GLU A 341 -4.43 -11.47 8.34
N ARG A 342 -5.24 -11.66 7.29
CA ARG A 342 -5.15 -10.84 6.07
C ARG A 342 -5.61 -9.40 6.33
N GLN A 343 -6.71 -9.23 7.07
CA GLN A 343 -7.23 -7.91 7.41
C GLN A 343 -6.22 -7.09 8.23
N PHE A 344 -5.57 -7.72 9.21
CA PHE A 344 -4.52 -7.09 10.01
C PHE A 344 -3.26 -6.82 9.20
N GLN A 345 -2.83 -7.75 8.34
CA GLN A 345 -1.71 -7.49 7.43
C GLN A 345 -2.01 -6.27 6.53
N THR A 346 -3.20 -6.18 5.92
CA THR A 346 -3.61 -5.01 5.13
C THR A 346 -3.72 -3.74 5.98
N GLU A 347 -4.19 -3.80 7.24
CA GLU A 347 -4.20 -2.64 8.15
C GLU A 347 -2.76 -2.16 8.44
N VAL A 348 -1.81 -3.07 8.72
CA VAL A 348 -0.40 -2.73 8.93
C VAL A 348 0.25 -2.21 7.65
N GLU A 349 0.00 -2.82 6.49
CA GLU A 349 0.51 -2.38 5.18
C GLU A 349 0.02 -0.95 4.86
N MET A 350 -1.30 -0.71 4.90
CA MET A 350 -1.88 0.62 4.62
C MET A 350 -1.40 1.69 5.61
N ILE A 351 -1.32 1.38 6.92
CA ILE A 351 -0.81 2.34 7.92
C ILE A 351 0.72 2.55 7.78
N SER A 352 1.48 1.57 7.28
CA SER A 352 2.92 1.72 7.03
C SER A 352 3.22 2.73 5.92
N LEU A 353 2.33 2.81 4.92
CA LEU A 353 2.44 3.69 3.75
C LEU A 353 1.78 5.07 3.97
N ALA A 354 0.94 5.21 5.00
CA ALA A 354 0.20 6.44 5.33
C ALA A 354 1.10 7.53 5.96
N VAL A 355 1.85 8.25 5.11
CA VAL A 355 2.69 9.39 5.53
C VAL A 355 1.92 10.71 5.45
N HIS A 356 1.40 11.17 6.60
CA HIS A 356 0.78 12.49 6.73
C HIS A 356 1.10 13.15 8.08
N ARG A 357 1.38 14.47 8.05
CA ARG A 357 1.82 15.31 9.18
C ARG A 357 0.92 15.32 10.43
N ASN A 358 -0.33 14.85 10.34
CA ASN A 358 -1.26 14.76 11.48
C ASN A 358 -1.65 13.31 11.84
N LEU A 359 -1.13 12.28 11.16
CA LEU A 359 -1.39 10.87 11.47
C LEU A 359 -0.33 10.30 12.42
N LEU A 360 -0.74 9.36 13.27
CA LEU A 360 0.16 8.63 14.16
C LEU A 360 0.93 7.56 13.38
N ARG A 361 2.19 7.84 13.05
CA ARG A 361 3.10 6.85 12.46
C ARG A 361 3.20 5.63 13.37
N LEU A 362 2.94 4.45 12.80
CA LEU A 362 3.14 3.17 13.46
C LEU A 362 4.64 2.97 13.74
N TYR A 363 4.98 2.51 14.95
CA TYR A 363 6.36 2.20 15.37
C TYR A 363 6.71 0.74 15.10
N GLY A 364 5.71 -0.14 15.12
CA GLY A 364 5.84 -1.54 14.77
C GLY A 364 4.59 -2.34 15.06
N PHE A 365 4.68 -3.67 14.95
CA PHE A 365 3.55 -4.57 15.15
C PHE A 365 4.00 -5.92 15.72
N CYS A 366 3.07 -6.67 16.30
CA CYS A 366 3.25 -8.08 16.63
C CYS A 366 2.04 -8.87 16.11
N MET A 367 2.33 -9.99 15.44
CA MET A 367 1.33 -10.86 14.82
C MET A 367 1.62 -12.29 15.23
N THR A 368 0.65 -12.94 15.85
CA THR A 368 0.66 -14.38 16.16
C THR A 368 -0.72 -14.98 15.83
N PRO A 369 -0.87 -16.31 15.83
CA PRO A 369 -2.17 -16.96 15.63
C PRO A 369 -3.26 -16.59 16.66
N THR A 370 -2.88 -15.99 17.80
CA THR A 370 -3.80 -15.61 18.89
C THR A 370 -3.85 -14.12 19.16
N GLU A 371 -2.76 -13.37 18.89
CA GLU A 371 -2.59 -11.97 19.28
C GLU A 371 -2.24 -11.10 18.09
N LYS A 372 -2.90 -9.94 17.98
CA LYS A 372 -2.65 -8.93 16.96
C LYS A 372 -2.51 -7.57 17.64
N LEU A 373 -1.30 -7.03 17.58
CA LEU A 373 -0.86 -5.87 18.36
C LEU A 373 -0.25 -4.81 17.46
N LEU A 374 -0.74 -3.57 17.54
CA LEU A 374 -0.15 -2.40 16.90
C LEU A 374 0.62 -1.59 17.96
N VAL A 375 1.84 -1.16 17.63
CA VAL A 375 2.73 -0.42 18.54
C VAL A 375 2.92 0.99 17.99
N TYR A 376 2.53 1.99 18.76
CA TYR A 376 2.66 3.41 18.44
C TYR A 376 3.60 4.12 19.44
N PRO A 377 4.21 5.26 19.08
CA PRO A 377 4.90 6.12 20.05
C PRO A 377 3.94 6.58 21.14
N TYR A 378 4.39 6.62 22.40
CA TYR A 378 3.57 7.17 23.49
C TYR A 378 3.50 8.71 23.41
N MET A 379 2.29 9.27 23.46
CA MET A 379 2.08 10.71 23.56
C MET A 379 1.87 11.13 25.02
N SER A 380 2.73 12.02 25.52
CA SER A 380 2.54 12.70 26.81
C SER A 380 1.50 13.84 26.75
N ASN A 381 1.34 14.47 25.58
CA ASN A 381 0.74 15.80 25.44
C ASN A 381 -0.70 15.79 24.86
N GLY A 382 -1.52 14.84 25.28
CA GLY A 382 -2.93 14.70 24.88
C GLY A 382 -3.19 13.75 23.69
N SER A 383 -4.45 13.70 23.24
CA SER A 383 -4.88 12.86 22.10
C SER A 383 -4.80 13.62 20.77
N VAL A 384 -4.86 12.89 19.64
CA VAL A 384 -4.94 13.53 18.31
C VAL A 384 -6.25 14.32 18.16
N ALA A 385 -7.41 13.76 18.57
CA ALA A 385 -8.67 14.48 18.47
C ALA A 385 -8.70 15.76 19.33
N SER A 386 -8.01 15.81 20.48
CA SER A 386 -7.92 17.04 21.28
C SER A 386 -7.18 18.17 20.53
N ARG A 387 -6.16 17.84 19.72
CA ARG A 387 -5.43 18.81 18.88
C ARG A 387 -6.18 19.18 17.61
N LEU A 388 -6.99 18.29 17.05
CA LEU A 388 -7.86 18.59 15.91
C LEU A 388 -9.04 19.49 16.33
N LYS A 389 -9.73 19.16 17.43
CA LYS A 389 -10.83 19.96 17.99
C LYS A 389 -10.38 21.39 18.35
N GLY A 390 -9.17 21.55 18.90
CA GLY A 390 -8.61 22.86 19.23
C GLY A 390 -8.43 23.82 18.04
N LYS A 391 -8.27 23.30 16.80
CA LYS A 391 -8.26 24.14 15.59
C LYS A 391 -9.67 24.53 15.13
N PHE A 392 -10.65 23.65 15.35
CA PHE A 392 -12.04 23.86 14.92
C PHE A 392 -12.70 25.05 15.65
N THR A 393 -12.42 25.22 16.94
CA THR A 393 -12.98 26.32 17.77
C THR A 393 -12.50 27.71 17.32
N VAL A 394 -11.27 27.81 16.80
CA VAL A 394 -10.73 29.08 16.27
C VAL A 394 -11.45 29.47 14.98
N PHE A 395 -11.76 28.49 14.12
CA PHE A 395 -12.48 28.72 12.87
C PHE A 395 -13.93 29.18 13.10
N THR A 396 -14.65 28.59 14.05
CA THR A 396 -16.03 29.02 14.35
C THR A 396 -16.12 30.39 15.02
N ALA A 397 -15.16 30.76 15.86
CA ALA A 397 -15.11 32.10 16.47
C ALA A 397 -14.94 33.20 15.40
N LEU A 398 -14.02 33.00 14.44
CA LEU A 398 -13.76 33.96 13.35
C LEU A 398 -14.92 34.06 12.35
N TYR A 399 -15.70 32.99 12.15
CA TYR A 399 -16.79 32.98 11.17
C TYR A 399 -18.13 33.54 11.71
N TYR A 400 -18.30 33.63 13.03
CA TYR A 400 -19.54 34.11 13.67
C TYR A 400 -19.37 35.41 14.49
N GLY A 401 -18.17 35.95 14.64
CA GLY A 401 -17.95 37.27 15.24
C GLY A 401 -18.32 37.39 16.72
N ILE A 402 -18.32 36.27 17.45
CA ILE A 402 -18.70 36.25 18.87
C ILE A 402 -17.46 36.52 19.73
N GLU A 403 -17.33 37.74 20.26
CA GLU A 403 -16.44 37.99 21.40
C GLU A 403 -16.91 37.18 22.61
N SER A 404 -16.09 36.22 23.05
CA SER A 404 -16.33 35.48 24.28
C SER A 404 -15.08 35.52 25.15
N THR A 405 -15.10 36.35 26.20
CA THR A 405 -14.04 36.47 27.21
C THR A 405 -14.04 35.31 28.21
N ALA A 406 -14.28 34.09 27.73
CA ALA A 406 -14.32 32.86 28.50
C ALA A 406 -12.91 32.28 28.71
N LYS A 407 -12.27 32.63 29.84
CA LYS A 407 -10.93 32.16 30.22
C LYS A 407 -10.93 30.69 30.66
N PHE A 408 -11.15 29.77 29.72
CA PHE A 408 -11.23 28.33 29.97
C PHE A 408 -9.88 27.77 30.47
N ARG A 409 -9.82 27.44 31.76
CA ARG A 409 -8.84 26.47 32.27
C ARG A 409 -9.15 25.11 31.64
N THR A 410 -8.14 24.48 31.04
CA THR A 410 -8.21 23.07 30.63
C THR A 410 -8.41 22.19 31.87
N PRO A 411 -9.48 21.37 31.94
CA PRO A 411 -9.57 20.30 32.93
C PRO A 411 -8.49 19.26 32.67
N GLU A 412 -7.92 18.67 33.72
CA GLU A 412 -7.07 17.49 33.58
C GLU A 412 -7.93 16.27 33.25
N LEU A 413 -8.14 15.99 31.96
CA LEU A 413 -8.87 14.80 31.50
C LEU A 413 -8.26 13.51 32.05
N SER A 414 -9.09 12.51 32.31
CA SER A 414 -8.65 11.19 32.77
C SER A 414 -7.62 10.58 31.81
N SER A 415 -6.76 9.69 32.30
CA SER A 415 -5.86 8.93 31.42
C SER A 415 -6.65 8.07 30.42
N SER A 416 -7.87 7.64 30.78
CA SER A 416 -8.74 6.80 29.96
C SER A 416 -9.42 7.54 28.80
N GLU A 417 -9.55 8.87 28.88
CA GLU A 417 -10.20 9.71 27.86
C GLU A 417 -9.20 10.22 26.80
N ARG A 418 -7.90 9.97 27.00
CA ARG A 418 -6.82 10.44 26.12
C ARG A 418 -6.50 9.50 24.96
N TYR A 419 -7.12 8.32 24.90
CA TYR A 419 -6.89 7.30 23.87
C TYR A 419 -8.17 6.58 23.39
N SER A 420 -9.36 7.12 23.68
CA SER A 420 -10.63 6.68 23.07
C SER A 420 -10.56 6.66 21.54
N ASP A 421 -9.90 7.67 20.97
CA ASP A 421 -9.66 7.84 19.52
C ASP A 421 -8.94 6.64 18.83
N LEU A 422 -8.31 5.73 19.59
CA LEU A 422 -7.70 4.51 19.06
C LEU A 422 -8.56 3.25 19.24
N THR A 423 -9.62 3.31 20.04
CA THR A 423 -10.44 2.16 20.44
C THR A 423 -11.91 2.26 20.03
N ASP A 424 -12.40 3.48 19.81
CA ASP A 424 -13.64 3.75 19.12
C ASP A 424 -13.36 3.86 17.61
N ASP A 425 -14.35 3.43 16.82
CA ASP A 425 -14.41 3.40 15.36
C ASP A 425 -13.16 3.77 14.53
N SER A 426 -12.66 2.78 13.79
CA SER A 426 -11.83 3.04 12.61
C SER A 426 -12.56 3.88 11.55
N SER A 427 -13.89 4.05 11.64
CA SER A 427 -14.62 5.05 10.87
C SER A 427 -14.26 6.49 11.22
N LEU A 428 -13.64 6.81 12.37
CA LEU A 428 -13.08 8.14 12.63
C LEU A 428 -11.72 8.36 11.95
N LEU A 429 -10.95 7.30 11.69
CA LEU A 429 -9.78 7.39 10.82
C LEU A 429 -10.20 7.43 9.34
N GLY A 430 -11.23 6.65 8.98
CA GLY A 430 -11.89 6.70 7.67
C GLY A 430 -12.51 8.06 7.36
N GLN A 431 -13.27 8.64 8.30
CA GLN A 431 -13.84 9.98 8.17
C GLN A 431 -12.79 11.08 8.29
N ALA A 432 -11.67 10.89 9.00
CA ALA A 432 -10.54 11.82 8.92
C ALA A 432 -9.88 11.81 7.53
N ILE A 433 -10.00 10.71 6.77
CA ILE A 433 -9.58 10.60 5.38
C ILE A 433 -10.65 11.18 4.44
N GLU A 434 -11.93 10.78 4.55
CA GLU A 434 -13.05 11.32 3.77
C GLU A 434 -13.22 12.84 3.94
N LEU A 435 -13.10 13.37 5.16
CA LEU A 435 -13.16 14.80 5.47
C LEU A 435 -11.82 15.53 5.25
N SER A 436 -10.78 14.82 4.79
CA SER A 436 -9.58 15.43 4.20
C SER A 436 -9.61 15.47 2.67
N GLY A 437 -10.60 14.80 2.05
CA GLY A 437 -11.00 15.08 0.68
C GLY A 437 -11.58 16.50 0.57
N PRO A 438 -11.44 17.16 -0.60
CA PRO A 438 -11.97 18.50 -0.81
C PRO A 438 -13.50 18.53 -0.86
N ARG A 439 -14.06 19.71 -0.59
CA ARG A 439 -15.38 20.13 -1.09
C ARG A 439 -15.20 20.90 -2.40
#